data_AF-A0A956J9V0-F1
#
_entry.id   AF-A0A956J9V0-F1
#
_cell.length_a   1.000
_cell.length_b   1.000
_cell.length_c   1.000
_cell.angle_alpha   90.00
_cell.angle_beta   90.00
_cell.angle_gamma   90.00
#
_symmetry.space_group_name_H-M   'P 1'
#
loop_
_entity.id
_entity.type
_entity.pdbx_description
1 polymer ?
#
loop_
_entity_poly.entity_id
_entity_poly.type
_entity_poly.pdbx_seq_one_letter_code
_entity_poly.pdbx_strand_id
1 'polypeptide(L)'
;MRLGLASALGLALTLAAGVARAEPVLTRKVALDRVGLDFGWDPIWVLGVAYSRGWPGVLRGHDGRLGLRYEAPVSLWLGGGAWRLMASGTALVLPHRSLGIATSIDTGVVRARDVTGDRTGWSLELGAQPGVFRWRWSAGLDLRWRTVPLVAVHPSAVVAETFDDRYPEGTSGGTSGPRDGVLAFPSSTLLLGAVIGGRVLRRWGAYLRGGWAWQPQRQGVLSHPAIGQMPFYLQAGADLRW
;
A
#
# COMPACT_ATOMS: atom_id res chain seq x y z
N MET A 1 -2.64 25.73 14.40
CA MET A 1 -1.27 25.35 14.84
C MET A 1 -1.13 23.94 15.47
N ARG A 2 -2.15 23.07 15.46
CA ARG A 2 -2.08 21.70 16.05
C ARG A 2 -1.89 20.56 15.02
N LEU A 3 -2.05 20.83 13.72
CA LEU A 3 -1.91 19.86 12.63
C LEU A 3 -0.45 19.39 12.42
N GLY A 4 0.53 20.28 12.61
CA GLY A 4 1.95 19.94 12.45
C GLY A 4 2.43 18.88 13.43
N LEU A 5 1.81 18.78 14.61
CA LEU A 5 2.22 17.87 15.68
C LEU A 5 1.78 16.43 15.40
N ALA A 6 0.58 16.20 14.86
CA ALA A 6 0.11 14.87 14.48
C ALA A 6 0.84 14.33 13.23
N SER A 7 1.09 15.21 12.25
CA SER A 7 1.91 14.86 11.07
C SER A 7 3.37 14.60 11.45
N ALA A 8 3.94 15.41 12.35
CA ALA A 8 5.30 15.20 12.85
C ALA A 8 5.41 13.95 13.75
N LEU A 9 4.40 13.64 14.57
CA LEU A 9 4.37 12.41 15.36
C LEU A 9 4.22 11.19 14.45
N GLY A 10 3.37 11.27 13.43
CA GLY A 10 3.24 10.24 12.40
C GLY A 10 4.55 10.00 11.67
N LEU A 11 5.20 11.09 11.22
CA LEU A 11 6.50 11.04 10.55
C LEU A 11 7.59 10.49 11.47
N ALA A 12 7.65 10.95 12.72
CA ALA A 12 8.61 10.51 13.73
C ALA A 12 8.38 9.05 14.15
N LEU A 13 7.14 8.57 14.21
CA LEU A 13 6.83 7.15 14.43
C LEU A 13 7.24 6.30 13.23
N THR A 14 7.06 6.78 11.99
CA THR A 14 7.61 6.09 10.80
C THR A 14 9.14 6.15 10.69
N LEU A 15 9.79 7.16 11.27
CA LEU A 15 11.26 7.28 11.28
C LEU A 15 11.89 6.51 12.45
N ALA A 16 11.20 6.42 13.59
CA ALA A 16 11.65 5.68 14.77
C ALA A 16 11.35 4.17 14.66
N ALA A 17 10.24 3.80 14.02
CA ALA A 17 9.98 2.45 13.57
C ALA A 17 10.61 2.30 12.18
N GLY A 18 11.94 2.09 12.15
CA GLY A 18 12.67 1.68 10.95
C GLY A 18 12.08 0.38 10.40
N VAL A 19 11.05 0.51 9.58
CA VAL A 19 10.18 -0.58 9.18
C VAL A 19 10.13 -0.45 7.69
N ALA A 20 10.81 -1.32 6.97
CA ALA A 20 11.00 -1.29 5.54
C ALA A 20 10.30 -2.45 4.66
N ARG A 21 9.80 -2.20 3.43
CA ARG A 21 9.08 -3.04 2.40
C ARG A 21 9.48 -4.52 2.10
N ALA A 22 8.43 -5.34 1.99
CA ALA A 22 8.19 -6.65 1.40
C ALA A 22 8.03 -6.66 -0.13
N GLU A 23 9.05 -7.11 -0.84
CA GLU A 23 8.80 -7.85 -2.08
C GLU A 23 8.39 -9.28 -1.73
N PRO A 24 7.63 -10.00 -2.59
CA PRO A 24 7.46 -11.43 -2.39
C PRO A 24 8.82 -12.07 -2.12
N VAL A 25 8.91 -12.91 -1.10
CA VAL A 25 10.18 -13.58 -0.77
C VAL A 25 10.42 -14.65 -1.83
N LEU A 26 10.96 -14.23 -2.98
CA LEU A 26 11.06 -15.07 -4.17
C LEU A 26 12.00 -16.26 -4.01
N THR A 27 12.87 -16.24 -2.99
CA THR A 27 13.88 -17.28 -2.79
C THR A 27 14.30 -17.38 -1.33
N ARG A 28 14.64 -18.60 -0.91
CA ARG A 28 15.19 -18.98 0.41
C ARG A 28 16.47 -18.23 0.86
N LYS A 29 17.16 -17.50 -0.03
CA LYS A 29 18.29 -16.64 0.35
C LYS A 29 17.83 -15.19 0.43
N VAL A 30 17.83 -14.65 1.65
CA VAL A 30 17.34 -13.30 1.94
C VAL A 30 18.46 -12.25 1.97
N ALA A 31 19.71 -12.62 2.22
CA ALA A 31 20.86 -11.73 2.50
C ALA A 31 21.41 -10.84 1.35
N LEU A 32 20.58 -10.39 0.41
CA LEU A 32 21.00 -9.47 -0.66
C LEU A 32 20.10 -8.24 -0.66
N ASP A 33 20.72 -7.10 -0.97
CA ASP A 33 19.99 -5.87 -1.27
C ASP A 33 19.31 -6.03 -2.63
N ARG A 34 18.16 -5.37 -2.78
CA ARG A 34 17.34 -5.43 -3.97
C ARG A 34 16.81 -4.06 -4.34
N VAL A 35 16.74 -3.79 -5.63
CA VAL A 35 15.88 -2.74 -6.17
C VAL A 35 14.91 -3.35 -7.15
N GLY A 36 13.64 -3.02 -6.95
CA GLY A 36 12.53 -3.53 -7.71
C GLY A 36 11.78 -2.43 -8.44
N LEU A 37 11.23 -2.81 -9.59
CA LEU A 37 10.20 -2.06 -10.29
C LEU A 37 8.98 -2.94 -10.41
N ASP A 38 7.81 -2.36 -10.19
CA ASP A 38 6.55 -3.05 -10.33
C ASP A 38 5.52 -2.19 -11.07
N PHE A 39 4.68 -2.86 -11.83
CA PHE A 39 3.62 -2.23 -12.60
C PHE A 39 2.39 -3.12 -12.57
N GLY A 40 1.24 -2.51 -12.36
CA GLY A 40 0.01 -3.29 -12.28
C GLY A 40 -1.24 -2.46 -12.10
N TRP A 41 -2.36 -3.17 -12.18
CA TRP A 41 -3.68 -2.70 -11.84
C TRP A 41 -4.00 -2.98 -10.37
N ASP A 42 -4.22 -1.93 -9.58
CA ASP A 42 -4.62 -1.98 -8.18
C ASP A 42 -5.46 -0.74 -7.80
N PRO A 43 -6.79 -0.85 -7.74
CA PRO A 43 -7.76 -0.69 -8.85
C PRO A 43 -7.53 0.49 -9.84
N ILE A 44 -6.30 0.96 -9.97
CA ILE A 44 -5.81 1.91 -10.98
C ILE A 44 -4.44 1.40 -11.47
N TRP A 45 -3.98 1.86 -12.63
CA TRP A 45 -2.61 1.57 -13.06
C TRP A 45 -1.60 2.26 -12.14
N VAL A 46 -0.74 1.49 -11.49
CA VAL A 46 0.27 1.96 -10.55
C VAL A 46 1.65 1.53 -11.05
N LEU A 47 2.60 2.46 -10.96
CA LEU A 47 4.02 2.18 -11.07
C LEU A 47 4.64 2.26 -9.67
N GLY A 48 5.43 1.27 -9.31
CA GLY A 48 6.14 1.18 -8.04
C GLY A 48 7.64 1.06 -8.25
N VAL A 49 8.39 1.71 -7.36
CA VAL A 49 9.83 1.49 -7.19
C VAL A 49 10.05 1.06 -5.75
N ALA A 50 10.85 0.01 -5.57
CA ALA A 50 11.19 -0.51 -4.26
C ALA A 50 12.69 -0.64 -4.09
N TYR A 51 13.17 -0.42 -2.87
CA TYR A 51 14.47 -0.88 -2.39
C TYR A 51 14.22 -1.85 -1.25
N SER A 52 15.00 -2.91 -1.07
CA SER A 52 14.91 -3.75 0.13
C SER A 52 16.24 -4.38 0.51
N ARG A 53 16.45 -4.53 1.82
CA ARG A 53 17.62 -5.16 2.42
C ARG A 53 17.20 -6.38 3.22
N GLY A 54 17.87 -7.49 2.97
CA GLY A 54 17.65 -8.70 3.75
C GLY A 54 18.54 -8.78 4.98
N TRP A 55 17.96 -9.26 6.07
CA TRP A 55 18.67 -9.64 7.28
C TRP A 55 18.49 -11.16 7.49
N PRO A 56 19.53 -11.96 7.26
CA PRO A 56 19.47 -13.38 7.58
C PRO A 56 19.40 -13.57 9.09
N GLY A 57 18.56 -14.51 9.56
CA GLY A 57 18.53 -14.92 10.97
C GLY A 57 18.06 -13.86 11.96
N VAL A 58 17.14 -12.95 11.57
CA VAL A 58 16.51 -11.96 12.48
C VAL A 58 15.85 -12.65 13.67
N LEU A 59 15.26 -13.82 13.45
CA LEU A 59 14.77 -14.72 14.48
C LEU A 59 15.34 -16.11 14.20
N ARG A 60 15.50 -16.97 15.22
CA ARG A 60 16.02 -18.34 15.04
C ARG A 60 15.21 -19.09 13.98
N GLY A 61 15.82 -19.36 12.84
CA GLY A 61 15.18 -20.09 11.73
C GLY A 61 14.30 -19.24 10.81
N HIS A 62 14.31 -17.91 10.96
CA HIS A 62 13.53 -16.99 10.14
C HIS A 62 14.42 -15.92 9.52
N ASP A 63 14.23 -15.71 8.24
CA ASP A 63 14.86 -14.61 7.53
C ASP A 63 13.90 -13.42 7.48
N GLY A 64 14.44 -12.24 7.73
CA GLY A 64 13.71 -10.98 7.68
C GLY A 64 14.18 -10.11 6.52
N ARG A 65 13.32 -9.24 6.02
CA ARG A 65 13.72 -8.17 5.09
C ARG A 65 12.99 -6.89 5.40
N LEU A 66 13.71 -5.79 5.24
CA LEU A 66 13.16 -4.46 5.29
C LEU A 66 13.52 -3.64 4.01
N GLY A 67 12.55 -3.08 3.29
CA GLY A 67 12.69 -2.07 2.22
C GLY A 67 11.97 -0.68 2.23
N LEU A 68 11.96 0.07 1.15
CA LEU A 68 11.13 1.27 1.01
C LEU A 68 10.47 1.19 -0.34
N ARG A 69 9.24 1.68 -0.46
CA ARG A 69 8.54 1.70 -1.74
C ARG A 69 7.81 3.00 -1.96
N TYR A 70 8.01 3.54 -3.14
CA TYR A 70 7.24 4.63 -3.68
C TYR A 70 6.31 4.08 -4.78
N GLU A 71 5.02 4.39 -4.69
CA GLU A 71 4.00 4.05 -5.68
C GLU A 71 3.36 5.34 -6.19
N ALA A 72 3.12 5.43 -7.49
CA ALA A 72 2.36 6.50 -8.10
C ALA A 72 1.38 5.95 -9.15
N PRO A 73 0.13 6.44 -9.19
CA PRO A 73 -0.77 6.11 -10.28
C PRO A 73 -0.25 6.68 -11.59
N VAL A 74 -0.20 5.86 -12.65
CA VAL A 74 0.35 6.26 -13.95
C VAL A 74 -0.45 7.42 -14.55
N SER A 75 -1.77 7.42 -14.36
CA SER A 75 -2.65 8.51 -14.82
C SER A 75 -2.40 9.85 -14.12
N LEU A 76 -1.80 9.84 -12.93
CA LEU A 76 -1.58 11.03 -12.10
C LEU A 76 -0.10 11.39 -11.98
N TRP A 77 0.79 10.68 -12.68
CA TRP A 77 2.23 10.85 -12.53
C TRP A 77 2.73 12.21 -13.02
N LEU A 78 2.18 12.70 -14.14
CA LEU A 78 2.53 14.02 -14.70
C LEU A 78 2.07 15.20 -13.84
N GLY A 79 1.04 15.02 -13.01
CA GLY A 79 0.53 16.05 -12.11
C GLY A 79 1.08 15.97 -10.69
N GLY A 80 1.83 14.91 -10.34
CA GLY A 80 2.26 14.62 -8.97
C GLY A 80 1.09 14.52 -7.97
N GLY A 81 -0.13 14.30 -8.49
CA GLY A 81 -1.36 14.49 -7.73
C GLY A 81 -1.58 13.39 -6.70
N ALA A 82 -1.13 12.17 -6.97
CA ALA A 82 -1.27 11.08 -6.03
C ALA A 82 0.00 10.23 -5.95
N TRP A 83 0.35 9.82 -4.74
CA TRP A 83 1.47 8.94 -4.47
C TRP A 83 1.31 8.24 -3.12
N ARG A 84 2.05 7.17 -2.93
CA ARG A 84 2.16 6.45 -1.67
C ARG A 84 3.63 6.15 -1.39
N LEU A 85 4.08 6.49 -0.19
CA LEU A 85 5.39 6.12 0.32
C LEU A 85 5.19 5.12 1.45
N MET A 86 5.71 3.92 1.29
CA MET A 86 5.56 2.82 2.23
C MET A 86 6.89 2.27 2.71
N ALA A 87 6.81 1.83 3.94
CA ALA A 87 7.81 1.19 4.76
C ALA A 87 7.19 -0.19 5.17
N SER A 88 7.92 -1.23 5.59
CA SER A 88 7.32 -2.53 5.97
C SER A 88 8.12 -3.47 6.92
N GLY A 89 7.71 -4.70 7.14
CA GLY A 89 8.67 -5.76 7.42
C GLY A 89 8.20 -7.05 6.81
N THR A 90 9.12 -7.90 6.40
CA THR A 90 8.81 -9.28 6.03
C THR A 90 9.50 -10.29 6.90
N ALA A 91 8.80 -11.38 7.13
CA ALA A 91 9.37 -12.59 7.68
C ALA A 91 8.97 -13.78 6.80
N LEU A 92 9.93 -14.68 6.54
CA LEU A 92 9.65 -15.98 5.92
C LEU A 92 9.78 -17.08 6.99
N VAL A 93 8.72 -17.87 7.14
CA VAL A 93 8.69 -19.03 8.04
C VAL A 93 8.57 -20.31 7.19
N LEU A 94 9.54 -21.21 7.30
CA LEU A 94 9.58 -22.49 6.56
C LEU A 94 9.46 -23.69 7.53
N PRO A 95 8.24 -24.11 7.91
CA PRO A 95 8.04 -25.31 8.72
C PRO A 95 8.54 -26.59 8.02
N HIS A 96 8.56 -26.61 6.69
CA HIS A 96 9.12 -27.71 5.90
C HIS A 96 10.09 -27.16 4.84
N ARG A 97 10.93 -28.04 4.25
CA ARG A 97 12.01 -27.68 3.31
C ARG A 97 11.62 -26.70 2.19
N SER A 98 10.35 -26.68 1.79
CA SER A 98 9.85 -25.82 0.72
C SER A 98 8.44 -25.29 0.97
N LEU A 99 7.80 -25.59 2.09
CA LEU A 99 6.46 -25.10 2.39
C LEU A 99 6.58 -24.10 3.53
N GLY A 100 5.84 -23.01 3.42
CA GLY A 100 5.84 -22.02 4.47
C GLY A 100 4.91 -20.86 4.22
N ILE A 101 5.13 -19.81 4.99
CA ILE A 101 4.36 -18.59 4.96
C ILE A 101 5.32 -17.40 4.99
N ALA A 102 5.18 -16.51 4.01
CA ALA A 102 5.76 -15.19 4.09
C ALA A 102 4.71 -14.23 4.65
N THR A 103 5.07 -13.46 5.67
CA THR A 103 4.19 -12.42 6.22
C THR A 103 4.77 -11.05 5.94
N SER A 104 3.90 -10.06 5.76
CA SER A 104 4.29 -8.66 5.63
C SER A 104 3.45 -7.73 6.49
N ILE A 105 4.07 -6.63 6.91
CA ILE A 105 3.39 -5.48 7.51
C ILE A 105 3.93 -4.24 6.85
N ASP A 106 3.15 -3.55 6.03
CA ASP A 106 3.53 -2.31 5.36
C ASP A 106 2.80 -1.12 5.99
N THR A 107 3.51 -0.01 6.18
CA THR A 107 2.95 1.21 6.75
C THR A 107 3.54 2.43 6.08
N GLY A 108 2.80 3.53 5.98
CA GLY A 108 3.35 4.75 5.39
C GLY A 108 2.33 5.84 5.12
N VAL A 109 2.71 6.78 4.26
CA VAL A 109 1.91 7.95 3.93
C VAL A 109 1.35 7.81 2.52
N VAL A 110 0.07 8.13 2.37
CA VAL A 110 -0.59 8.25 1.08
C VAL A 110 -1.05 9.69 0.89
N ARG A 111 -0.89 10.21 -0.32
CA ARG A 111 -1.43 11.50 -0.73
C ARG A 111 -2.22 11.35 -2.01
N ALA A 112 -3.34 12.06 -2.11
CA ALA A 112 -4.14 12.18 -3.31
C ALA A 112 -4.73 13.58 -3.39
N ARG A 113 -4.42 14.29 -4.47
CA ARG A 113 -4.89 15.62 -4.81
C ARG A 113 -5.64 15.53 -6.12
N ASP A 114 -6.90 15.93 -6.09
CA ASP A 114 -7.79 15.95 -7.24
C ASP A 114 -8.67 17.22 -7.21
N VAL A 115 -9.66 17.28 -8.10
CA VAL A 115 -10.60 18.42 -8.18
C VAL A 115 -11.40 18.64 -6.90
N THR A 116 -11.52 17.63 -6.05
CA THR A 116 -12.30 17.69 -4.81
C THR A 116 -11.48 18.19 -3.62
N GLY A 117 -10.14 18.14 -3.69
CA GLY A 117 -9.27 18.60 -2.63
C GLY A 117 -7.95 17.83 -2.52
N ASP A 118 -7.23 18.08 -1.44
CA ASP A 118 -6.00 17.37 -1.05
C ASP A 118 -6.30 16.43 0.13
N ARG A 119 -5.96 15.16 -0.04
CA ARG A 119 -6.14 14.10 0.95
C ARG A 119 -4.78 13.54 1.30
N THR A 120 -4.42 13.58 2.58
CA THR A 120 -3.20 12.94 3.09
C THR A 120 -3.56 12.00 4.21
N GLY A 121 -3.09 10.76 4.15
CA GLY A 121 -3.46 9.73 5.10
C GLY A 121 -2.32 8.82 5.50
N TRP A 122 -2.55 8.11 6.60
CA TRP A 122 -1.70 7.03 7.05
C TRP A 122 -2.25 5.70 6.51
N SER A 123 -1.40 4.91 5.86
CA SER A 123 -1.74 3.63 5.26
C SER A 123 -1.12 2.49 6.07
N LEU A 124 -1.84 1.38 6.16
CA LEU A 124 -1.40 0.11 6.73
C LEU A 124 -1.82 -1.03 5.81
N GLU A 125 -0.93 -1.97 5.53
CA GLU A 125 -1.20 -3.19 4.80
C GLU A 125 -0.60 -4.37 5.56
N LEU A 126 -1.39 -5.41 5.80
CA LEU A 126 -0.92 -6.67 6.35
C LEU A 126 -1.01 -7.72 5.26
N GLY A 127 0.01 -8.58 5.17
CA GLY A 127 0.09 -9.61 4.14
C GLY A 127 0.47 -10.97 4.70
N ALA A 128 -0.08 -12.01 4.08
CA ALA A 128 0.25 -13.39 4.31
C ALA A 128 0.28 -14.14 2.97
N GLN A 129 1.35 -14.89 2.75
CA GLN A 129 1.58 -15.65 1.53
C GLN A 129 1.96 -17.08 1.87
N PRO A 130 0.97 -17.93 2.25
CA PRO A 130 1.21 -19.34 2.40
C PRO A 130 1.46 -19.98 1.03
N GLY A 131 2.49 -20.82 0.94
CA GLY A 131 2.83 -21.43 -0.33
C GLY A 131 4.12 -22.25 -0.34
N VAL A 132 4.59 -22.50 -1.55
CA VAL A 132 5.81 -23.22 -1.86
C VAL A 132 6.94 -22.24 -2.15
N PHE A 133 8.05 -22.35 -1.44
CA PHE A 133 9.26 -21.54 -1.57
C PHE A 133 10.44 -22.45 -1.93
N ARG A 134 10.83 -22.46 -3.19
CA ARG A 134 12.02 -23.16 -3.69
C ARG A 134 13.15 -22.15 -3.90
N TRP A 135 14.31 -22.68 -4.29
CA TRP A 135 15.50 -21.85 -4.48
C TRP A 135 15.45 -20.99 -5.76
N ARG A 136 14.69 -21.43 -6.78
CA ARG A 136 14.50 -20.74 -8.07
C ARG A 136 13.16 -20.07 -8.22
N TRP A 137 12.14 -20.51 -7.50
CA TRP A 137 10.78 -20.05 -7.70
C TRP A 137 9.97 -20.15 -6.40
N SER A 138 8.89 -19.39 -6.34
CA SER A 138 7.89 -19.42 -5.30
C SER A 138 6.50 -19.33 -5.92
N ALA A 139 5.54 -20.03 -5.34
CA ALA A 139 4.14 -19.88 -5.69
C ALA A 139 3.29 -20.01 -4.41
N GLY A 140 2.22 -19.23 -4.30
CA GLY A 140 1.39 -19.25 -3.12
C GLY A 140 0.11 -18.45 -3.29
N LEU A 141 -0.67 -18.45 -2.21
CA LEU A 141 -1.82 -17.56 -2.10
C LEU A 141 -1.33 -16.17 -1.72
N ASP A 142 -1.98 -15.12 -2.20
CA ASP A 142 -1.75 -13.73 -1.80
C ASP A 142 -2.95 -13.27 -0.99
N LEU A 143 -2.78 -13.18 0.34
CA LEU A 143 -3.79 -12.73 1.27
C LEU A 143 -3.33 -11.40 1.85
N ARG A 144 -4.02 -10.31 1.55
CA ARG A 144 -3.65 -8.99 2.06
C ARG A 144 -4.85 -8.22 2.57
N TRP A 145 -4.62 -7.44 3.61
CA TRP A 145 -5.59 -6.49 4.14
C TRP A 145 -4.94 -5.12 4.16
N ARG A 146 -5.50 -4.19 3.38
CA ARG A 146 -5.06 -2.80 3.30
C ARG A 146 -6.11 -1.91 3.95
N THR A 147 -5.68 -0.95 4.75
CA THR A 147 -6.55 0.03 5.38
C THR A 147 -5.86 1.39 5.43
N VAL A 148 -6.65 2.45 5.39
CA VAL A 148 -6.19 3.80 5.63
C VAL A 148 -6.87 4.26 6.92
N PRO A 149 -6.27 4.03 8.10
CA PRO A 149 -6.89 4.32 9.39
C PRO A 149 -7.18 5.81 9.62
N LEU A 150 -6.40 6.70 9.01
CA LEU A 150 -6.54 8.15 9.21
C LEU A 150 -6.32 8.89 7.90
N VAL A 151 -7.22 9.80 7.54
CA VAL A 151 -7.06 10.71 6.40
C VAL A 151 -7.43 12.12 6.82
N ALA A 152 -6.51 13.06 6.64
CA ALA A 152 -6.81 14.48 6.63
C ALA A 152 -7.30 14.88 5.23
N VAL A 153 -8.42 15.57 5.18
CA VAL A 153 -9.05 16.07 3.95
C VAL A 153 -9.07 17.59 4.01
N HIS A 154 -8.55 18.22 2.96
CA HIS A 154 -8.67 19.66 2.73
C HIS A 154 -9.44 19.87 1.43
N PRO A 155 -10.72 20.29 1.49
CA PRO A 155 -11.53 20.53 0.30
C PRO A 155 -10.87 21.54 -0.64
N SER A 156 -11.09 21.39 -1.94
CA SER A 156 -10.68 22.42 -2.90
C SER A 156 -11.56 23.66 -2.76
N ALA A 157 -11.06 24.83 -3.19
CA ALA A 157 -11.85 26.06 -3.21
C ALA A 157 -13.15 25.91 -4.01
N VAL A 158 -13.11 25.17 -5.13
CA VAL A 158 -14.29 24.88 -5.96
C VAL A 158 -15.34 24.08 -5.18
N VAL A 159 -14.91 23.10 -4.38
CA VAL A 159 -15.83 22.32 -3.52
C VAL A 159 -16.37 23.18 -2.39
N ALA A 160 -15.57 24.03 -1.76
CA ALA A 160 -16.06 24.96 -0.75
C ALA A 160 -17.14 25.87 -1.35
N GLU A 161 -16.84 26.55 -2.46
CA GLU A 161 -17.74 27.47 -3.17
C GLU A 161 -19.05 26.79 -3.62
N THR A 162 -18.98 25.60 -4.20
CA THR A 162 -20.16 24.85 -4.66
C THR A 162 -21.12 24.50 -3.51
N PHE A 163 -20.59 24.30 -2.30
CA PHE A 163 -21.38 23.95 -1.12
C PHE A 163 -21.76 25.16 -0.27
N ASP A 164 -21.00 26.25 -0.31
CA ASP A 164 -21.35 27.53 0.31
C ASP A 164 -22.65 28.09 -0.30
N ASP A 165 -22.83 27.96 -1.63
CA ASP A 165 -24.08 28.32 -2.30
C ASP A 165 -25.30 27.51 -1.80
N ARG A 166 -25.07 26.28 -1.35
CA ARG A 166 -26.13 25.37 -0.87
C ARG A 166 -26.38 25.47 0.62
N TYR A 167 -25.39 25.91 1.39
CA TYR A 167 -25.42 26.03 2.85
C TYR A 167 -24.76 27.35 3.28
N PRO A 168 -25.37 28.51 2.96
CA PRO A 168 -24.80 29.80 3.31
C PRO A 168 -24.60 29.90 4.82
N GLU A 169 -23.48 30.51 5.21
CA GLU A 169 -23.15 30.73 6.62
C GLU A 169 -24.32 31.45 7.32
N GLY A 170 -24.94 30.80 8.31
CA GLY A 170 -26.06 31.36 9.09
C GLY A 170 -27.39 30.63 8.97
N THR A 171 -27.56 29.63 8.10
CA THR A 171 -28.74 28.75 8.17
C THR A 171 -28.72 27.91 9.46
N SER A 172 -29.61 28.26 10.39
CA SER A 172 -29.88 27.60 11.66
C SER A 172 -30.42 26.18 11.44
N GLY A 173 -29.54 25.24 11.13
CA GLY A 173 -29.88 23.83 10.90
C GLY A 173 -28.70 22.85 10.96
N GLY A 174 -27.48 23.34 11.25
CA GLY A 174 -26.35 22.49 11.65
C GLY A 174 -25.68 21.65 10.55
N THR A 175 -26.14 21.69 9.30
CA THR A 175 -25.46 21.03 8.18
C THR A 175 -24.43 21.99 7.59
N SER A 176 -23.29 22.12 8.27
CA SER A 176 -22.15 22.88 7.75
C SER A 176 -21.58 22.21 6.51
N GLY A 177 -21.23 23.00 5.48
CA GLY A 177 -20.56 22.55 4.26
C GLY A 177 -19.25 21.78 4.49
N PRO A 178 -18.58 21.32 3.41
CA PRO A 178 -17.36 20.53 3.50
C PRO A 178 -16.27 21.34 4.23
N ARG A 179 -15.82 20.81 5.36
CA ARG A 179 -14.78 21.42 6.20
C ARG A 179 -13.54 20.56 6.19
N ASP A 180 -12.40 21.21 6.44
CA ASP A 180 -11.18 20.52 6.81
C ASP A 180 -11.46 19.54 7.94
N GLY A 181 -11.07 18.29 7.74
CA GLY A 181 -11.52 17.21 8.61
C GLY A 181 -10.59 16.03 8.59
N VAL A 182 -10.70 15.22 9.64
CA VAL A 182 -9.98 13.96 9.75
C VAL A 182 -10.99 12.83 9.77
N LEU A 183 -10.90 11.94 8.78
CA LEU A 183 -11.73 10.76 8.66
C LEU A 183 -10.99 9.56 9.22
N ALA A 184 -11.65 8.84 10.12
CA ALA A 184 -11.15 7.57 10.66
C ALA A 184 -11.64 6.41 9.79
N PHE A 185 -10.71 5.51 9.44
CA PHE A 185 -10.94 4.31 8.62
C PHE A 185 -11.78 4.53 7.34
N PRO A 186 -11.50 5.56 6.51
CA PRO A 186 -12.26 5.81 5.28
C PRO A 186 -12.16 4.68 4.25
N SER A 187 -11.14 3.80 4.33
CA SER A 187 -11.03 2.66 3.42
C SER A 187 -10.45 1.43 4.09
N SER A 188 -10.97 0.27 3.69
CA SER A 188 -10.48 -1.06 4.03
C SER A 188 -10.68 -1.96 2.82
N THR A 189 -9.65 -2.64 2.37
CA THR A 189 -9.65 -3.52 1.20
C THR A 189 -9.02 -4.85 1.58
N LEU A 190 -9.68 -5.94 1.23
CA LEU A 190 -9.21 -7.30 1.36
C LEU A 190 -8.81 -7.79 -0.04
N LEU A 191 -7.59 -8.28 -0.18
CA LEU A 191 -7.07 -8.80 -1.43
C LEU A 191 -6.82 -10.30 -1.27
N LEU A 192 -7.39 -11.08 -2.18
CA LEU A 192 -7.30 -12.53 -2.18
C LEU A 192 -6.89 -12.97 -3.58
N GLY A 193 -5.75 -13.63 -3.70
CA GLY A 193 -5.25 -14.04 -5.01
C GLY A 193 -4.16 -15.08 -4.95
N ALA A 194 -3.37 -15.10 -6.02
CA ALA A 194 -2.20 -15.94 -6.15
C ALA A 194 -0.98 -15.08 -6.48
N VAL A 195 0.18 -15.56 -6.06
CA VAL A 195 1.47 -15.01 -6.42
C VAL A 195 2.34 -16.13 -6.96
N ILE A 196 3.03 -15.84 -8.05
CA ILE A 196 4.12 -16.65 -8.58
C ILE A 196 5.31 -15.75 -8.83
N GLY A 197 6.50 -16.26 -8.58
CA GLY A 197 7.69 -15.55 -8.99
C GLY A 197 8.91 -16.45 -8.91
N GLY A 198 10.03 -15.92 -9.37
CA GLY A 198 11.24 -16.70 -9.44
C GLY A 198 12.40 -15.92 -9.99
N ARG A 199 13.54 -16.59 -10.02
CA ARG A 199 14.77 -16.07 -10.60
C ARG A 199 14.72 -16.28 -12.12
N VAL A 200 14.81 -15.18 -12.88
CA VAL A 200 14.88 -15.21 -14.35
C VAL A 200 16.35 -15.27 -14.81
N LEU A 201 17.23 -14.48 -14.19
CA LEU A 201 18.68 -14.48 -14.43
C LEU A 201 19.44 -14.50 -13.10
N ARG A 202 20.77 -14.68 -13.11
CA ARG A 202 21.60 -14.80 -11.89
C ARG A 202 21.27 -13.76 -10.81
N ARG A 203 21.06 -12.50 -11.21
CA ARG A 203 20.72 -11.37 -10.33
C ARG A 203 19.28 -10.89 -10.46
N TRP A 204 18.52 -11.38 -11.43
CA TRP A 204 17.18 -10.88 -11.71
C TRP A 204 16.10 -11.84 -11.18
N GLY A 205 15.18 -11.31 -10.39
CA GLY A 205 13.92 -11.95 -10.09
C GLY A 205 12.77 -11.28 -10.82
N ALA A 206 11.69 -12.02 -11.01
CA ALA A 206 10.42 -11.51 -11.50
C ALA A 206 9.27 -12.17 -10.74
N TYR A 207 8.16 -11.47 -10.68
CA TYR A 207 6.94 -11.98 -10.09
C TYR A 207 5.70 -11.50 -10.82
N LEU A 208 4.63 -12.25 -10.65
CA LEU A 208 3.29 -11.93 -11.04
C LEU A 208 2.37 -12.25 -9.86
N ARG A 209 1.51 -11.32 -9.49
CA ARG A 209 0.44 -11.55 -8.52
C ARG A 209 -0.87 -11.03 -9.06
N GLY A 210 -1.96 -11.69 -8.73
CA GLY A 210 -3.27 -11.22 -9.12
C GLY A 210 -4.38 -11.99 -8.42
N GLY A 211 -5.55 -11.38 -8.38
CA GLY A 211 -6.70 -11.93 -7.69
C GLY A 211 -7.81 -10.91 -7.52
N TRP A 212 -8.66 -11.15 -6.54
CA TRP A 212 -9.83 -10.34 -6.24
C TRP A 212 -9.51 -9.28 -5.18
N ALA A 213 -10.10 -8.10 -5.33
CA ALA A 213 -10.07 -7.02 -4.36
C ALA A 213 -11.49 -6.75 -3.86
N TRP A 214 -11.73 -7.01 -2.58
CA TRP A 214 -13.01 -6.76 -1.91
C TRP A 214 -12.89 -5.56 -0.98
N GLN A 215 -13.63 -4.51 -1.28
CA GLN A 215 -13.68 -3.30 -0.46
C GLN A 215 -15.02 -3.24 0.27
N PRO A 216 -15.10 -3.68 1.55
CA PRO A 216 -16.31 -3.50 2.34
C PRO A 216 -16.63 -2.00 2.45
N GLN A 217 -17.70 -1.56 1.78
CA GLN A 217 -18.22 -0.20 1.91
C GLN A 217 -18.77 -0.02 3.33
N ARG A 218 -18.06 0.72 4.19
CA ARG A 218 -18.53 1.02 5.56
C ARG A 218 -19.21 2.38 5.70
N GLN A 219 -18.98 3.31 4.77
CA GLN A 219 -19.59 4.62 4.78
C GLN A 219 -20.30 4.79 3.43
N GLY A 220 -21.60 4.48 3.38
CA GLY A 220 -22.46 4.54 2.19
C GLY A 220 -22.70 5.95 1.63
N VAL A 221 -21.68 6.82 1.68
CA VAL A 221 -21.71 8.20 1.19
C VAL A 221 -21.07 8.31 -0.21
N LEU A 222 -20.40 7.26 -0.68
CA LEU A 222 -19.91 7.15 -2.06
C LEU A 222 -20.58 5.96 -2.75
N SER A 223 -21.57 6.31 -3.55
CA SER A 223 -22.29 5.52 -4.55
C SER A 223 -21.42 4.49 -5.29
N HIS A 224 -21.79 3.20 -5.19
CA HIS A 224 -21.20 2.07 -5.93
C HIS A 224 -19.66 1.91 -5.75
N PRO A 225 -19.05 0.73 -6.00
CA PRO A 225 -17.65 0.77 -6.46
C PRO A 225 -17.64 1.77 -7.60
N ALA A 226 -16.78 2.81 -7.55
CA ALA A 226 -16.80 3.89 -8.54
C ALA A 226 -17.02 3.26 -9.91
N ILE A 227 -18.17 3.50 -10.55
CA ILE A 227 -18.69 2.68 -11.65
C ILE A 227 -17.54 2.47 -12.65
N GLY A 228 -17.03 1.24 -12.74
CA GLY A 228 -15.84 0.91 -13.54
C GLY A 228 -14.59 0.42 -12.77
N GLN A 229 -14.54 0.51 -11.44
CA GLN A 229 -13.48 -0.15 -10.66
C GLN A 229 -13.67 -1.65 -10.68
N MET A 230 -12.83 -2.33 -11.46
CA MET A 230 -12.86 -3.78 -11.54
C MET A 230 -12.40 -4.37 -10.19
N PRO A 231 -13.11 -5.36 -9.63
CA PRO A 231 -12.83 -5.92 -8.31
C PRO A 231 -11.68 -6.92 -8.34
N PHE A 232 -10.66 -6.65 -9.16
CA PHE A 232 -9.46 -7.47 -9.26
C PHE A 232 -8.22 -6.59 -9.19
N TYR A 233 -7.10 -7.23 -8.85
CA TYR A 233 -5.78 -6.64 -8.98
C TYR A 233 -4.90 -7.57 -9.80
N LEU A 234 -3.96 -7.00 -10.52
CA LEU A 234 -2.96 -7.72 -11.27
C LEU A 234 -1.68 -6.91 -11.27
N GLN A 235 -0.56 -7.52 -10.89
CA GLN A 235 0.69 -6.80 -10.79
C GLN A 235 1.85 -7.69 -11.14
N ALA A 236 2.72 -7.17 -12.00
CA ALA A 236 4.00 -7.76 -12.31
C ALA A 236 5.11 -6.91 -11.73
N GLY A 237 6.25 -7.52 -11.44
CA GLY A 237 7.44 -6.78 -11.05
C GLY A 237 8.70 -7.56 -11.30
N ALA A 238 9.82 -6.85 -11.28
CA ALA A 238 11.16 -7.41 -11.43
C ALA A 238 12.10 -6.76 -10.41
N ASP A 239 12.98 -7.58 -9.82
CA ASP A 239 13.98 -7.15 -8.85
C ASP A 239 15.39 -7.46 -9.35
N LEU A 240 16.30 -6.51 -9.17
CA LEU A 240 17.74 -6.71 -9.32
C LEU A 240 18.36 -6.91 -7.93
N ARG A 241 19.12 -7.99 -7.79
CA ARG A 241 19.87 -8.35 -6.58
C ARG A 241 21.34 -8.00 -6.73
N TRP A 242 21.92 -7.32 -5.75
CA TRP A 242 23.36 -7.06 -5.71
C TRP A 242 23.98 -7.45 -4.38
#